data_AF-A0A5B8I9G6-F1
#
_entry.id   AF-A0A5B8I9G6-F1
#
_cell.length_a   1.000
_cell.length_b   1.000
_cell.length_c   1.000
_cell.angle_alpha   90.00
_cell.angle_beta   90.00
_cell.angle_gamma   90.00
#
_symmetry.space_group_name_H-M   'P 1'
#
loop_
_entity.id
_entity.type
_entity.pdbx_description
1 polymer ?
#
loop_
_entity_poly.entity_id
_entity_poly.type
_entity_poly.pdbx_seq_one_letter_code
_entity_poly.pdbx_strand_id
1 'polypeptide(L)'
;MGRPIGAFGKIPATGDFIRFATPRGFVSVWDPWLQGVMAQARSHFGDGWEATYLSAPIWRFSLAPDIAGPAAVSGILMPSVDAAGRYFPLTFVSVAEDGGDEAFFDATETVALAALSEDLAPERIADRLNEVTDVPPLLSRGTRWSSSLGDGSVTSLTFPTLPDATDAAVLFGHGDARGSHRVASQ
;
A
#
# COMPACT_ATOMS: atom_id res chain seq x y z
N MET A 1 -16.37 -18.42 5.17
CA MET A 1 -16.50 -17.08 5.80
C MET A 1 -15.45 -16.23 5.13
N GLY A 2 -15.85 -15.17 4.41
CA GLY A 2 -14.91 -14.33 3.66
C GLY A 2 -13.87 -13.69 4.57
N ARG A 3 -12.68 -13.41 4.03
CA ARG A 3 -11.62 -12.75 4.79
C ARG A 3 -11.83 -11.24 4.70
N PRO A 4 -11.97 -10.53 5.82
CA PRO A 4 -12.23 -9.10 5.78
C PRO A 4 -11.01 -8.36 5.24
N ILE A 5 -11.24 -7.35 4.41
CA ILE A 5 -10.20 -6.42 3.98
C ILE A 5 -10.15 -5.29 5.01
N GLY A 6 -9.00 -5.14 5.65
CA GLY A 6 -8.73 -4.09 6.63
C GLY A 6 -8.23 -2.81 5.98
N ALA A 7 -8.35 -1.70 6.71
CA ALA A 7 -7.77 -0.42 6.36
C ALA A 7 -6.93 0.15 7.50
N PHE A 8 -5.86 0.85 7.14
CA PHE A 8 -5.03 1.63 8.04
C PHE A 8 -4.47 2.86 7.32
N GLY A 9 -4.48 4.03 7.97
CA GLY A 9 -3.85 5.23 7.42
C GLY A 9 -4.72 6.47 7.53
N LYS A 10 -4.51 7.43 6.64
CA LYS A 10 -5.29 8.68 6.57
C LYS A 10 -6.16 8.72 5.32
N ILE A 11 -7.25 9.47 5.43
CA ILE A 11 -8.19 9.78 4.35
C ILE A 11 -8.67 11.23 4.49
N PRO A 12 -9.10 11.90 3.40
CA PRO A 12 -9.57 13.28 3.45
C PRO A 12 -10.78 13.50 4.36
N ALA A 13 -11.64 12.49 4.52
CA ALA A 13 -12.90 12.57 5.24
C ALA A 13 -12.75 12.74 6.78
N THR A 14 -11.58 12.49 7.36
CA THR A 14 -11.34 12.61 8.79
C THR A 14 -9.98 13.23 9.07
N GLY A 15 -9.83 13.89 10.23
CA GLY A 15 -8.52 14.33 10.72
C GLY A 15 -7.70 13.17 11.29
N ASP A 16 -8.32 12.10 11.79
CA ASP A 16 -7.59 11.03 12.49
C ASP A 16 -7.20 9.87 11.59
N PHE A 17 -6.45 8.93 12.15
CA PHE A 17 -6.18 7.67 11.47
C PHE A 17 -7.44 6.80 11.44
N ILE A 18 -7.69 6.16 10.31
CA ILE A 18 -8.62 5.03 10.24
C ILE A 18 -7.86 3.74 10.56
N ARG A 19 -8.51 2.85 11.29
CA ARG A 19 -8.01 1.49 11.53
C ARG A 19 -9.16 0.54 11.79
N PHE A 20 -9.39 -0.40 10.87
CA PHE A 20 -10.37 -1.46 11.06
C PHE A 20 -9.96 -2.72 10.32
N ALA A 21 -10.40 -3.88 10.82
CA ALA A 21 -10.22 -5.21 10.23
C ALA A 21 -8.79 -5.58 9.78
N THR A 22 -7.75 -4.91 10.30
CA THR A 22 -6.36 -5.20 9.93
C THR A 22 -5.92 -6.58 10.46
N PRO A 23 -5.17 -7.38 9.68
CA PRO A 23 -4.62 -8.64 10.15
C PRO A 23 -3.83 -8.50 11.46
N ARG A 24 -3.87 -9.55 12.28
CA ARG A 24 -3.20 -9.56 13.59
C ARG A 24 -1.70 -9.26 13.42
N GLY A 25 -1.20 -8.29 14.18
CA GLY A 25 0.24 -7.93 14.18
C GLY A 25 0.69 -7.05 13.01
N PHE A 26 -0.18 -6.80 12.02
CA PHE A 26 0.18 -6.00 10.85
C PHE A 26 0.57 -4.58 11.21
N VAL A 27 -0.33 -3.84 11.86
CA VAL A 27 -0.11 -2.42 12.16
C VAL A 27 1.11 -2.19 13.06
N SER A 28 1.44 -3.12 13.96
CA SER A 28 2.63 -2.98 14.83
C SER A 28 3.96 -3.01 14.08
N VAL A 29 4.00 -3.62 12.88
CA VAL A 29 5.18 -3.61 12.01
C VAL A 29 5.06 -2.52 10.94
N TRP A 30 3.88 -2.42 10.35
CA TRP A 30 3.61 -1.55 9.21
C TRP A 30 3.72 -0.06 9.56
N ASP A 31 3.15 0.38 10.68
CA ASP A 31 3.13 1.80 11.04
C ASP A 31 4.54 2.37 11.31
N PRO A 32 5.39 1.76 12.18
CA PRO A 32 6.76 2.24 12.37
C PRO A 32 7.60 2.21 11.10
N TRP A 33 7.45 1.16 10.27
CA TRP A 33 8.13 1.07 8.98
C TRP A 33 7.72 2.23 8.07
N LEU A 34 6.42 2.44 7.88
CA LEU A 34 5.90 3.45 6.97
C LEU A 34 6.25 4.87 7.44
N GLN A 35 6.22 5.13 8.74
CA GLN A 35 6.73 6.40 9.30
C GLN A 35 8.20 6.62 8.98
N GLY A 36 9.04 5.58 9.12
CA GLY A 36 10.46 5.63 8.78
C GLY A 36 10.72 5.91 7.30
N VAL A 37 9.99 5.22 6.42
CA VAL A 37 10.07 5.46 4.97
C VAL A 37 9.65 6.88 4.62
N MET A 38 8.52 7.36 5.16
CA MET A 38 8.03 8.72 4.95
C MET A 38 9.05 9.77 5.40
N ALA A 39 9.68 9.57 6.56
CA ALA A 39 10.71 10.47 7.08
C ALA A 39 11.95 10.50 6.16
N GLN A 40 12.42 9.34 5.71
CA GLN A 40 13.57 9.25 4.81
C GLN A 40 13.28 9.86 3.44
N ALA A 41 12.11 9.57 2.87
CA ALA A 41 11.72 10.13 1.59
C ALA A 41 11.57 11.66 1.66
N ARG A 42 11.00 12.20 2.75
CA ARG A 42 10.98 13.64 3.01
C ARG A 42 12.38 14.24 3.11
N SER A 43 13.30 13.57 3.79
CA SER A 43 14.71 14.00 3.86
C SER A 43 15.42 13.92 2.50
N HIS A 44 15.08 12.94 1.67
CA HIS A 44 15.73 12.71 0.37
C HIS A 44 15.28 13.73 -0.68
N PHE A 45 13.97 13.98 -0.76
CA PHE A 45 13.39 14.87 -1.78
C PHE A 45 13.36 16.35 -1.36
N GLY A 46 13.55 16.67 -0.07
CA GLY A 46 13.60 18.03 0.44
C GLY A 46 12.36 18.83 0.04
N ASP A 47 12.55 20.00 -0.57
CA ASP A 47 11.46 20.88 -1.01
C ASP A 47 10.56 20.23 -2.08
N GLY A 48 11.04 19.22 -2.80
CA GLY A 48 10.26 18.47 -3.79
C GLY A 48 9.36 17.38 -3.19
N TRP A 49 9.49 17.10 -1.89
CA TRP A 49 8.82 15.99 -1.20
C TRP A 49 7.31 15.94 -1.44
N GLU A 50 6.60 17.06 -1.28
CA GLU A 50 5.13 17.07 -1.34
C GLU A 50 4.64 16.73 -2.76
N ALA A 51 5.27 17.30 -3.78
CA ALA A 51 4.95 17.01 -5.17
C ALA A 51 5.28 15.54 -5.52
N THR A 52 6.42 15.03 -5.04
CA THR A 52 6.82 13.64 -5.21
C THR A 52 5.84 12.69 -4.54
N TYR A 53 5.46 12.94 -3.28
CA TYR A 53 4.49 12.13 -2.54
C TYR A 53 3.10 12.11 -3.20
N LEU A 54 2.58 13.27 -3.60
CA LEU A 54 1.24 13.38 -4.20
C LEU A 54 1.17 12.81 -5.63
N SER A 55 2.31 12.68 -6.31
CA SER A 55 2.39 12.05 -7.64
C SER A 55 2.83 10.59 -7.58
N ALA A 56 3.14 10.05 -6.39
CA ALA A 56 3.48 8.66 -6.25
C ALA A 56 2.28 7.77 -6.64
N PRO A 57 2.53 6.63 -7.31
CA PRO A 57 1.44 5.81 -7.80
C PRO A 57 0.85 4.95 -6.67
N ILE A 58 -0.26 4.25 -6.95
CA ILE A 58 -0.75 3.21 -6.05
C ILE A 58 0.19 2.00 -6.16
N TRP A 59 0.65 1.50 -5.02
CA TRP A 59 1.45 0.28 -4.95
C TRP A 59 0.60 -0.89 -4.50
N ARG A 60 0.52 -1.90 -5.35
CA ARG A 60 0.07 -3.25 -4.99
C ARG A 60 1.21 -3.92 -4.24
N PHE A 61 0.92 -4.59 -3.13
CA PHE A 61 1.91 -5.35 -2.40
C PHE A 61 1.42 -6.76 -2.03
N SER A 62 2.37 -7.67 -1.97
CA SER A 62 2.23 -8.98 -1.35
C SER A 62 3.41 -9.24 -0.44
N LEU A 63 3.14 -9.63 0.80
CA LEU A 63 4.14 -9.93 1.83
C LEU A 63 3.97 -11.38 2.26
N ALA A 64 5.07 -12.11 2.27
CA ALA A 64 5.11 -13.45 2.84
C ALA A 64 4.83 -13.45 4.36
N PRO A 65 4.54 -14.62 4.96
CA PRO A 65 4.42 -14.74 6.40
C PRO A 65 5.65 -14.19 7.13
N ASP A 66 5.44 -13.73 8.35
CA ASP A 66 6.45 -13.21 9.28
C ASP A 66 7.13 -11.90 8.87
N ILE A 67 6.76 -11.29 7.73
CA ILE A 67 7.26 -9.97 7.33
C ILE A 67 6.54 -8.84 8.06
N ALA A 68 5.21 -8.84 8.03
CA ALA A 68 4.37 -7.84 8.69
C ALA A 68 3.35 -8.52 9.61
N GLY A 69 3.77 -9.58 10.31
CA GLY A 69 2.89 -10.41 11.14
C GLY A 69 2.86 -11.87 10.67
N PRO A 70 2.18 -12.74 11.42
CA PRO A 70 2.29 -14.20 11.25
C PRO A 70 1.64 -14.74 9.98
N ALA A 71 0.80 -13.96 9.31
CA ALA A 71 0.12 -14.36 8.09
C ALA A 71 0.75 -13.67 6.88
N ALA A 72 0.75 -14.35 5.73
CA ALA A 72 0.95 -13.67 4.46
C ALA A 72 -0.20 -12.69 4.22
N VAL A 73 0.10 -11.52 3.66
CA VAL A 73 -0.89 -10.47 3.40
C VAL A 73 -0.67 -9.87 2.03
N SER A 74 -1.76 -9.44 1.39
CA SER A 74 -1.72 -8.66 0.16
C SER A 74 -2.65 -7.47 0.27
N GLY A 75 -2.34 -6.40 -0.43
CA GLY A 75 -3.03 -5.13 -0.29
C GLY A 75 -2.51 -4.04 -1.20
N ILE A 76 -2.99 -2.83 -0.97
CA ILE A 76 -2.56 -1.63 -1.70
C ILE A 76 -2.09 -0.56 -0.73
N LEU A 77 -1.16 0.27 -1.17
CA LEU A 77 -0.65 1.45 -0.50
C LEU A 77 -0.80 2.65 -1.44
N MET A 78 -1.54 3.67 -1.02
CA MET A 78 -1.82 4.85 -1.83
C MET A 78 -1.47 6.13 -1.04
N PRO A 79 -0.82 7.12 -1.66
CA PRO A 79 -0.64 8.43 -1.04
C PRO A 79 -1.97 9.05 -0.60
N SER A 80 -2.00 9.65 0.59
CA SER A 80 -3.20 10.30 1.11
C SER A 80 -2.88 11.45 2.06
N VAL A 81 -3.86 12.32 2.26
CA VAL A 81 -3.79 13.50 3.12
C VAL A 81 -5.08 13.56 3.93
N ASP A 82 -4.98 13.77 5.23
CA ASP A 82 -6.16 13.95 6.08
C ASP A 82 -6.81 15.34 5.94
N ALA A 83 -7.97 15.52 6.57
CA ALA A 83 -8.69 16.79 6.63
C ALA A 83 -7.86 17.96 7.22
N ALA A 84 -6.79 17.67 7.97
CA ALA A 84 -5.91 18.66 8.58
C ALA A 84 -4.65 18.94 7.73
N GLY A 85 -4.54 18.37 6.52
CA GLY A 85 -3.40 18.55 5.63
C GLY A 85 -2.16 17.73 6.00
N ARG A 86 -2.29 16.68 6.82
CA ARG A 86 -1.16 15.82 7.23
C ARG A 86 -1.05 14.62 6.29
N TYR A 87 0.11 14.50 5.66
CA TYR A 87 0.45 13.42 4.75
C TYR A 87 0.67 12.10 5.50
N PHE A 88 -0.11 11.08 5.15
CA PHE A 88 0.15 9.70 5.54
C PHE A 88 -0.60 8.76 4.60
N PRO A 89 0.03 7.70 4.07
CA PRO A 89 -0.63 6.84 3.08
C PRO A 89 -1.86 6.11 3.62
N LEU A 90 -2.82 5.85 2.74
CA LEU A 90 -3.88 4.88 2.96
C LEU A 90 -3.37 3.47 2.59
N THR A 91 -3.63 2.49 3.45
CA THR A 91 -3.34 1.08 3.21
C THR A 91 -4.63 0.28 3.30
N PHE A 92 -4.92 -0.56 2.30
CA PHE A 92 -5.83 -1.68 2.44
C PHE A 92 -5.06 -2.98 2.48
N VAL A 93 -5.52 -3.95 3.28
CA VAL A 93 -4.78 -5.19 3.51
C VAL A 93 -5.71 -6.34 3.88
N SER A 94 -5.47 -7.51 3.29
CA SER A 94 -6.16 -8.75 3.64
C SER A 94 -5.17 -9.90 3.80
N VAL A 95 -5.57 -10.95 4.51
CA VAL A 95 -4.77 -12.18 4.62
C VAL A 95 -4.80 -12.91 3.28
N ALA A 96 -3.63 -13.19 2.73
CA ALA A 96 -3.46 -13.80 1.43
C ALA A 96 -3.76 -15.31 1.42
N GLU A 97 -4.20 -15.84 0.28
CA GLU A 97 -4.52 -17.26 0.08
C GLU A 97 -4.06 -17.76 -1.30
N ASP A 98 -3.91 -19.08 -1.42
CA ASP A 98 -3.68 -19.73 -2.69
C ASP A 98 -4.85 -19.47 -3.65
N GLY A 99 -4.52 -19.24 -4.93
CA GLY A 99 -5.52 -19.00 -5.97
C GLY A 99 -6.03 -17.56 -6.07
N GLY A 100 -5.43 -16.62 -5.35
CA GLY A 100 -5.66 -15.18 -5.59
C GLY A 100 -5.03 -14.67 -6.88
N ASP A 101 -5.58 -13.59 -7.42
CA ASP A 101 -5.15 -12.99 -8.68
C ASP A 101 -5.19 -11.45 -8.65
N GLU A 102 -4.99 -10.82 -9.81
CA GLU A 102 -4.92 -9.36 -9.96
C GLU A 102 -6.26 -8.65 -9.71
N ALA A 103 -7.42 -9.35 -9.80
CA ALA A 103 -8.72 -8.73 -9.64
C ALA A 103 -8.93 -8.16 -8.22
N PHE A 104 -8.32 -8.79 -7.21
CA PHE A 104 -8.28 -8.26 -5.85
C PHE A 104 -7.66 -6.86 -5.78
N PHE A 105 -6.56 -6.64 -6.51
CA PHE A 105 -5.91 -5.33 -6.54
C PHE A 105 -6.75 -4.32 -7.28
N ASP A 106 -7.30 -4.67 -8.44
CA ASP A 106 -8.16 -3.76 -9.23
C ASP A 106 -9.38 -3.30 -8.42
N ALA A 107 -10.02 -4.23 -7.70
CA ALA A 107 -11.17 -3.95 -6.84
C ALA A 107 -10.78 -3.03 -5.66
N THR A 108 -9.68 -3.31 -4.98
CA THR A 108 -9.24 -2.51 -3.83
C THR A 108 -8.69 -1.13 -4.23
N GLU A 109 -8.04 -1.01 -5.38
CA GLU A 109 -7.64 0.29 -5.97
C GLU A 109 -8.86 1.15 -6.27
N THR A 110 -9.92 0.56 -6.84
CA THR A 110 -11.17 1.26 -7.11
C THR A 110 -11.78 1.85 -5.84
N VAL A 111 -11.82 1.07 -4.75
CA VAL A 111 -12.30 1.56 -3.45
C VAL A 111 -11.38 2.64 -2.88
N ALA A 112 -10.06 2.49 -3.04
CA ALA A 112 -9.08 3.42 -2.50
C ALA A 112 -9.18 4.79 -3.18
N LEU A 113 -9.25 4.80 -4.53
CA LEU A 113 -9.45 6.00 -5.32
C LEU A 113 -10.74 6.71 -4.94
N ALA A 114 -11.84 5.97 -4.79
CA ALA A 114 -13.11 6.52 -4.34
C ALA A 114 -13.04 7.12 -2.92
N ALA A 115 -12.29 6.49 -2.01
CA ALA A 115 -12.12 7.00 -0.65
C ALA A 115 -11.53 8.42 -0.62
N LEU A 116 -10.67 8.76 -1.60
CA LEU A 116 -10.02 10.06 -1.71
C LEU A 116 -10.76 11.04 -2.62
N SER A 117 -11.40 10.56 -3.70
CA SER A 117 -12.06 11.45 -4.67
C SER A 117 -13.50 11.81 -4.28
N GLU A 118 -14.17 10.95 -3.51
CA GLU A 118 -15.54 11.14 -3.02
C GLU A 118 -15.58 11.49 -1.52
N ASP A 119 -14.43 11.69 -0.86
CA ASP A 119 -14.30 11.93 0.59
C ASP A 119 -15.12 10.92 1.44
N LEU A 120 -15.01 9.62 1.12
CA LEU A 120 -15.83 8.61 1.76
C LEU A 120 -15.54 8.50 3.26
N ALA A 121 -16.59 8.48 4.06
CA ALA A 121 -16.49 8.17 5.49
C ALA A 121 -15.98 6.73 5.72
N PRO A 122 -15.30 6.46 6.86
CA PRO A 122 -14.72 5.13 7.15
C PRO A 122 -15.71 3.97 7.03
N GLU A 123 -16.97 4.18 7.43
CA GLU A 123 -18.03 3.17 7.37
C GLU A 123 -18.37 2.82 5.92
N ARG A 124 -18.33 3.80 5.01
CA ARG A 124 -18.61 3.58 3.59
C ARG A 124 -17.47 2.86 2.88
N ILE A 125 -16.23 3.14 3.30
CA ILE A 125 -15.06 2.38 2.85
C ILE A 125 -15.19 0.93 3.32
N ALA A 126 -15.51 0.70 4.59
CA ALA A 126 -15.69 -0.65 5.13
C ALA A 126 -16.79 -1.43 4.39
N ASP A 127 -17.92 -0.79 4.09
CA ASP A 127 -19.00 -1.41 3.33
C ASP A 127 -18.57 -1.80 1.90
N ARG A 128 -17.91 -0.89 1.16
CA ARG A 128 -17.38 -1.21 -0.19
C ARG A 128 -16.32 -2.31 -0.16
N LEU A 129 -15.46 -2.34 0.86
CA LEU A 129 -14.47 -3.39 1.04
C LEU A 129 -15.10 -4.76 1.35
N ASN A 130 -16.25 -4.80 2.03
CA ASN A 130 -16.99 -6.04 2.26
C ASN A 130 -17.65 -6.61 1.00
N GLU A 131 -17.81 -5.80 -0.05
CA GLU A 131 -18.34 -6.23 -1.36
C GLU A 131 -17.26 -6.87 -2.25
N VAL A 132 -15.98 -6.66 -1.94
CA VAL A 132 -14.86 -7.29 -2.65
C VAL A 132 -14.80 -8.77 -2.26
N THR A 133 -14.97 -9.64 -3.25
CA THR A 133 -14.95 -11.11 -3.04
C THR A 133 -13.72 -11.78 -3.63
N ASP A 134 -12.93 -11.04 -4.40
CA ASP A 134 -11.70 -11.51 -5.04
C ASP A 134 -10.65 -11.91 -4.00
N VAL A 135 -9.91 -12.96 -4.32
CA VAL A 135 -8.98 -13.59 -3.38
C VAL A 135 -7.64 -12.85 -3.42
N PRO A 136 -7.13 -12.36 -2.27
CA PRO A 136 -5.80 -11.74 -2.20
C PRO A 136 -4.69 -12.75 -2.51
N PRO A 137 -3.78 -12.47 -3.47
CA PRO A 137 -2.78 -13.43 -3.92
C PRO A 137 -1.74 -13.74 -2.86
N LEU A 138 -1.39 -15.02 -2.70
CA LEU A 138 -0.35 -15.49 -1.79
C LEU A 138 1.06 -15.31 -2.35
N LEU A 139 1.95 -14.78 -1.52
CA LEU A 139 3.39 -14.80 -1.74
C LEU A 139 4.06 -15.69 -0.69
N SER A 140 4.87 -16.64 -1.13
CA SER A 140 5.52 -17.62 -0.24
C SER A 140 6.80 -17.13 0.42
N ARG A 141 7.46 -16.10 -0.14
CA ARG A 141 8.72 -15.56 0.37
C ARG A 141 8.94 -14.10 -0.04
N GLY A 142 9.57 -13.35 0.85
CA GLY A 142 9.90 -11.95 0.60
C GLY A 142 8.69 -11.07 0.37
N THR A 143 8.90 -9.97 -0.33
CA THR A 143 7.89 -9.00 -0.71
C THR A 143 7.88 -8.83 -2.22
N ARG A 144 6.70 -8.53 -2.75
CA ARG A 144 6.50 -8.09 -4.12
C ARG A 144 5.70 -6.80 -4.07
N TRP A 145 6.13 -5.83 -4.87
CA TRP A 145 5.48 -4.55 -5.04
C TRP A 145 5.32 -4.31 -6.53
N SER A 146 4.14 -3.90 -6.96
CA SER A 146 3.93 -3.52 -8.36
C SER A 146 3.07 -2.28 -8.44
N SER A 147 3.24 -1.54 -9.53
CA SER A 147 2.42 -0.37 -9.82
C SER A 147 2.34 -0.15 -11.33
N SER A 148 1.16 0.24 -11.77
CA SER A 148 0.94 0.70 -13.14
C SER A 148 1.27 2.18 -13.24
N LEU A 149 2.22 2.52 -14.10
CA LEU A 149 2.59 3.88 -14.41
C LEU A 149 1.59 4.48 -15.41
N GLY A 150 1.50 5.81 -15.47
CA GLY A 150 0.54 6.52 -16.31
C GLY A 150 0.68 6.29 -17.83
N ASP A 151 1.80 5.71 -18.27
CA ASP A 151 2.06 5.32 -19.67
C ASP A 151 1.66 3.87 -19.98
N GLY A 152 1.03 3.17 -19.03
CA GLY A 152 0.64 1.77 -19.15
C GLY A 152 1.77 0.78 -18.88
N SER A 153 2.99 1.24 -18.59
CA SER A 153 4.06 0.35 -18.15
C SER A 153 3.85 -0.08 -16.70
N VAL A 154 4.26 -1.31 -16.38
CA VAL A 154 4.20 -1.83 -15.01
C VAL A 154 5.61 -1.86 -14.45
N THR A 155 5.80 -1.25 -13.28
CA THR A 155 7.01 -1.44 -12.49
C THR A 155 6.78 -2.53 -11.45
N SER A 156 7.79 -3.37 -11.22
CA SER A 156 7.74 -4.44 -10.22
C SER A 156 9.05 -4.50 -9.46
N LEU A 157 8.93 -4.59 -8.14
CA LEU A 157 10.05 -4.63 -7.19
C LEU A 157 9.87 -5.82 -6.26
N THR A 158 10.97 -6.44 -5.88
CA THR A 158 10.97 -7.56 -4.93
C THR A 158 12.07 -7.37 -3.92
N PHE A 159 11.76 -7.61 -2.65
CA PHE A 159 12.72 -7.52 -1.56
C PHE A 159 12.64 -8.75 -0.65
N PRO A 160 13.71 -9.14 0.06
CA PRO A 160 13.65 -10.26 1.00
C PRO A 160 12.81 -9.96 2.26
N THR A 161 12.61 -8.69 2.61
CA THR A 161 11.77 -8.20 3.71
C THR A 161 11.13 -6.87 3.30
N LEU A 162 10.46 -6.15 4.21
CA LEU A 162 10.06 -4.76 3.95
C LEU A 162 11.30 -3.94 3.56
N PRO A 163 11.26 -3.17 2.45
CA PRO A 163 12.40 -2.38 2.03
C PRO A 163 12.78 -1.39 3.13
N ASP A 164 14.08 -1.21 3.34
CA ASP A 164 14.52 -0.17 4.27
C ASP A 164 14.16 1.22 3.74
N ALA A 165 14.33 2.25 4.56
CA ALA A 165 13.90 3.59 4.21
C ALA A 165 14.61 4.16 2.97
N THR A 166 15.83 3.70 2.67
CA THR A 166 16.59 4.12 1.48
C THR A 166 16.01 3.48 0.23
N ASP A 167 15.80 2.16 0.27
CA ASP A 167 15.20 1.41 -0.83
C ASP A 167 13.74 1.78 -1.06
N ALA A 168 13.01 2.11 0.01
CA ALA A 168 11.59 2.42 -0.05
C ALA A 168 11.28 3.84 -0.56
N ALA A 169 12.29 4.70 -0.73
CA ALA A 169 12.11 5.99 -1.40
C ALA A 169 11.59 5.83 -2.84
N VAL A 170 11.87 4.69 -3.48
CA VAL A 170 11.36 4.32 -4.80
C VAL A 170 9.83 4.14 -4.82
N LEU A 171 9.20 3.88 -3.66
CA LEU A 171 7.75 3.80 -3.54
C LEU A 171 7.11 5.19 -3.61
N PHE A 172 7.88 6.26 -3.41
CA PHE A 172 7.37 7.62 -3.42
C PHE A 172 7.86 8.45 -4.61
N GLY A 173 8.83 7.98 -5.40
CA GLY A 173 9.35 8.70 -6.56
C GLY A 173 9.35 7.86 -7.84
N HIS A 174 9.10 8.50 -8.98
CA HIS A 174 9.29 7.89 -10.31
C HIS A 174 10.79 7.68 -10.61
N GLY A 175 11.36 6.61 -10.05
CA GLY A 175 12.55 5.92 -10.54
C GLY A 175 13.84 6.72 -10.68
N ASP A 176 14.76 6.55 -9.72
CA ASP A 176 16.10 6.08 -10.05
C ASP A 176 16.66 5.29 -8.87
N ALA A 177 16.20 4.04 -8.74
CA ALA A 177 16.79 3.08 -7.84
C ALA A 177 18.18 2.71 -8.40
N ARG A 178 19.21 3.46 -8.03
CA ARG A 178 20.60 3.03 -8.24
C ARG A 178 20.85 1.79 -7.39
N GLY A 179 20.47 0.61 -7.88
CA GLY A 179 20.80 -0.68 -7.28
C GLY A 179 19.72 -1.76 -7.31
N SER A 180 18.44 -1.45 -7.57
CA SER A 180 17.42 -2.50 -7.60
C SER A 180 17.44 -3.24 -8.93
N HIS A 181 17.76 -4.54 -8.90
CA HIS A 181 17.62 -5.43 -10.04
C HIS A 181 16.19 -5.35 -10.61
N ARG A 182 16.03 -4.63 -11.73
CA ARG A 182 14.83 -4.74 -12.57
C ARG A 182 14.85 -6.14 -13.18
N VAL A 183 14.07 -7.07 -12.62
CA VAL A 183 13.82 -8.33 -13.31
C VAL A 183 12.75 -8.03 -14.36
N ALA A 184 13.19 -7.84 -15.60
CA ALA A 184 12.28 -7.83 -16.74
C ALA A 184 11.68 -9.24 -16.86
N SER A 185 10.36 -9.36 -16.71
CA SER A 185 9.64 -10.59 -17.01
C SER A 185 9.79 -10.89 -18.51
N GLN A 186 10.26 -12.10 -18.84
CA GLN A 186 10.10 -12.70 -20.18
C GLN A 186 8.68 -13.24 -20.32
#